data_AF-A0A1Q7PME9-F1
#
_entry.id   AF-A0A1Q7PME9-F1
#
_cell.length_a   1.000
_cell.length_b   1.000
_cell.length_c   1.000
_cell.angle_alpha   90.00
_cell.angle_beta   90.00
_cell.angle_gamma   90.00
#
_symmetry.space_group_name_H-M   'P 1'
#
loop_
_entity.id
_entity.type
_entity.pdbx_description
1 polymer ?
#
loop_
_entity_poly.entity_id
_entity_poly.type
_entity_poly.pdbx_seq_one_letter_code
_entity_poly.pdbx_strand_id
1 'polypeptide(L)'
;MRILAIETATSLGSVALLQDSETVAVISEFVPRRHLEWLAPALQRLLGSAGWTVAQVEAVAVSTGPGSFTSLRIGIATASAWARARGIPAAGVPTLAAVALGTQAAGAVCAMMDVRRGEVAAAVYAGGGAARPIV
;
A
#
# COMPACT_ATOMS: atom_id res chain seq x y z
N MET A 1 -16.61 5.83 -4.09
CA MET A 1 -15.99 5.01 -3.02
C MET A 1 -14.71 5.67 -2.53
N ARG A 2 -14.59 5.92 -1.22
CA ARG A 2 -13.43 6.55 -0.59
C ARG A 2 -12.51 5.52 0.05
N ILE A 3 -11.31 5.37 -0.48
CA ILE A 3 -10.36 4.33 -0.09
C ILE A 3 -9.14 4.96 0.57
N LEU A 4 -8.71 4.38 1.69
CA LEU A 4 -7.38 4.61 2.26
C LEU A 4 -6.43 3.49 1.83
N ALA A 5 -5.34 3.80 1.16
CA ALA A 5 -4.29 2.85 0.82
C ALA A 5 -3.06 3.03 1.73
N ILE A 6 -2.48 1.93 2.21
CA ILE A 6 -1.32 1.89 3.10
C ILE A 6 -0.24 0.97 2.52
N GLU A 7 0.96 1.50 2.29
CA GLU A 7 2.14 0.77 1.84
C GLU A 7 3.28 0.95 2.85
N THR A 8 3.74 -0.16 3.41
CA THR A 8 4.80 -0.22 4.43
C THR A 8 5.78 -1.37 4.18
N ALA A 9 5.73 -2.00 3.01
CA ALA A 9 6.55 -3.16 2.66
C ALA A 9 8.03 -2.81 2.48
N THR A 10 8.35 -1.58 2.08
CA THR A 10 9.72 -1.16 1.77
C THR A 10 10.26 -0.12 2.77
N SER A 11 11.45 0.43 2.51
CA SER A 11 11.95 1.59 3.25
C SER A 11 11.25 2.90 2.88
N LEU A 12 10.51 2.92 1.77
CA LEU A 12 9.62 4.00 1.38
C LEU A 12 8.23 3.66 1.92
N GLY A 13 7.77 4.43 2.90
CA GLY A 13 6.40 4.33 3.41
C GLY A 13 5.51 5.26 2.62
N SER A 14 4.32 4.81 2.22
CA SER A 14 3.33 5.68 1.60
C SER A 14 1.90 5.41 2.05
N VAL A 15 1.11 6.48 2.06
CA VAL A 15 -0.32 6.45 2.32
C VAL A 15 -1.03 7.32 1.30
N ALA A 16 -2.19 6.86 0.81
CA ALA A 16 -2.96 7.58 -0.21
C ALA A 16 -4.46 7.53 0.08
N LEU A 17 -5.16 8.61 -0.30
CA LEU A 17 -6.61 8.67 -0.34
C LEU A 17 -7.07 8.65 -1.78
N LEU A 18 -8.03 7.79 -2.08
CA LEU A 18 -8.65 7.70 -3.39
C LEU A 18 -10.14 7.98 -3.27
N GLN A 19 -10.68 8.75 -4.22
CA GLN A 19 -12.11 8.85 -4.44
C GLN A 19 -12.42 8.24 -5.80
N ASP A 20 -13.14 7.13 -5.77
CA ASP A 20 -13.41 6.27 -6.93
C ASP A 20 -12.11 5.74 -7.53
N SER A 21 -11.71 6.20 -8.72
CA SER A 21 -10.45 5.82 -9.37
C SER A 21 -9.41 6.94 -9.34
N GLU A 22 -9.70 8.06 -8.68
CA GLU A 22 -8.82 9.23 -8.65
C GLU A 22 -8.10 9.34 -7.31
N THR A 23 -6.80 9.59 -7.37
CA THR A 23 -5.98 9.88 -6.21
C THR A 23 -6.23 11.30 -5.73
N VAL A 24 -6.72 11.45 -4.50
CA VAL A 24 -7.04 12.74 -3.86
C VAL A 24 -5.83 13.32 -3.15
N ALA A 25 -5.09 12.48 -2.41
CA ALA A 25 -3.90 12.90 -1.68
C ALA A 25 -2.94 11.72 -1.52
N VAL A 26 -1.64 12.01 -1.49
CA VAL A 26 -0.57 11.03 -1.23
C VAL A 26 0.48 11.65 -0.32
N ILE A 27 0.97 10.86 0.63
CA ILE A 27 2.22 11.13 1.33
C ILE A 27 3.14 9.92 1.07
N SER A 28 4.35 10.18 0.59
CA SER A 28 5.39 9.16 0.42
C SER A 28 6.70 9.70 0.95
N GLU A 29 7.30 8.97 1.89
CA GLU A 29 8.49 9.40 2.62
C GLU A 29 9.47 8.24 2.79
N PHE A 30 10.76 8.55 2.88
CA PHE A 30 11.77 7.56 3.21
C PHE A 30 11.78 7.34 4.73
N VAL A 31 11.32 6.16 5.18
CA VAL A 31 11.05 5.82 6.59
C VAL A 31 11.77 4.52 6.99
N PRO A 32 13.11 4.47 6.92
CA PRO A 32 13.85 3.26 7.22
C PRO A 32 13.66 2.88 8.70
N ARG A 33 13.01 1.73 8.95
CA ARG A 33 12.79 1.14 10.28
C ARG A 33 11.94 1.97 11.26
N ARG A 34 11.28 3.03 10.79
CA ARG A 34 10.48 3.95 11.64
C ARG A 34 8.98 4.00 11.32
N HIS A 35 8.48 3.03 10.56
CA HIS A 35 7.07 2.95 10.14
C HIS A 35 6.08 3.03 11.31
N LEU A 36 6.43 2.49 12.49
CA LEU A 36 5.57 2.52 13.67
C LEU A 36 5.30 3.95 14.16
N GLU A 37 6.34 4.76 14.25
CA GLU A 37 6.25 6.17 14.68
C GLU A 37 5.66 7.07 13.59
N TRP A 38 5.89 6.71 12.34
CA TRP A 38 5.55 7.54 11.18
C TRP A 38 4.08 7.41 10.74
N LEU A 39 3.53 6.20 10.76
CA LEU A 39 2.27 5.90 10.05
C LEU A 39 1.08 6.69 10.59
N ALA A 40 0.88 6.73 11.91
CA ALA A 40 -0.25 7.46 12.49
C ALA A 40 -0.18 8.98 12.21
N PRO A 41 0.96 9.67 12.44
CA PRO A 41 1.12 11.07 12.01
C PRO A 41 0.91 11.29 10.51
N ALA A 42 1.39 10.38 9.65
CA ALA A 42 1.20 10.49 8.20
C ALA A 42 -0.29 10.41 7.81
N LEU A 43 -1.05 9.48 8.40
CA LEU A 43 -2.49 9.36 8.18
C LEU A 43 -3.26 10.62 8.62
N GLN A 44 -2.89 11.21 9.77
CA GLN A 44 -3.49 12.46 10.23
C GLN A 44 -3.23 13.61 9.25
N ARG A 45 -1.98 13.78 8.79
CA ARG A 45 -1.64 14.80 7.79
C ARG A 45 -2.39 14.57 6.47
N LEU A 46 -2.47 13.32 6.02
CA LEU A 46 -3.13 12.95 4.77
C LEU A 46 -4.63 13.27 4.78
N LEU A 47 -5.32 12.91 5.86
CA LEU A 47 -6.74 13.23 6.01
C LEU A 47 -6.96 14.74 6.09
N GLY A 48 -6.11 15.44 6.86
CA GLY A 48 -6.15 16.89 6.97
C GLY A 48 -5.96 17.60 5.63
N SER A 49 -5.01 17.16 4.80
CA SER A 49 -4.76 17.77 3.48
C SER A 49 -5.92 17.54 2.49
N ALA A 50 -6.67 16.45 2.64
CA ALA A 50 -7.86 16.17 1.84
C ALA A 50 -9.17 16.74 2.43
N GLY A 51 -9.13 17.32 3.64
CA GLY A 51 -10.33 17.73 4.37
C GLY A 51 -11.25 16.56 4.74
N TRP A 52 -10.69 15.35 4.83
CA TRP A 52 -11.44 14.13 5.15
C TRP A 52 -11.37 13.82 6.64
N THR A 53 -12.41 13.15 7.13
CA THR A 53 -12.45 12.56 8.45
C THR A 53 -12.23 11.06 8.37
N VAL A 54 -11.82 10.45 9.48
CA VAL A 54 -11.72 8.98 9.61
C VAL A 54 -13.03 8.29 9.23
N ALA A 55 -14.17 8.91 9.52
CA ALA A 55 -15.49 8.34 9.27
C ALA A 55 -15.88 8.30 7.79
N GLN A 56 -15.25 9.13 6.96
CA GLN A 56 -15.50 9.23 5.53
C GLN A 56 -14.72 8.21 4.69
N VAL A 57 -13.81 7.45 5.29
CA VAL A 57 -13.15 6.31 4.64
C VAL A 57 -14.12 5.12 4.61
N GLU A 58 -14.36 4.60 3.43
CA GLU A 58 -15.33 3.52 3.15
C GLU A 58 -14.67 2.17 2.92
N ALA A 59 -13.36 2.14 2.64
CA ALA A 59 -12.57 0.92 2.51
C ALA A 59 -11.08 1.20 2.82
N VAL A 60 -10.33 0.17 3.22
CA VAL A 60 -8.88 0.25 3.43
C VAL A 60 -8.16 -0.79 2.57
N ALA A 61 -7.15 -0.37 1.81
CA ALA A 61 -6.23 -1.25 1.09
C ALA A 61 -4.86 -1.24 1.77
N VAL A 62 -4.21 -2.40 1.86
CA VAL A 62 -2.89 -2.51 2.49
C VAL A 62 -2.00 -3.51 1.78
N SER A 63 -0.72 -3.16 1.63
CA SER A 63 0.26 -4.07 1.05
C SER A 63 0.51 -5.31 1.93
N THR A 64 0.51 -6.49 1.31
CA THR A 64 0.65 -7.78 2.01
C THR A 64 2.02 -8.45 1.84
N GLY A 65 2.94 -7.79 1.16
CA GLY A 65 4.28 -8.30 0.87
C GLY A 65 4.40 -8.90 -0.53
N PRO A 66 5.61 -9.38 -0.90
CA PRO A 66 6.83 -9.47 -0.09
C PRO A 66 7.39 -8.10 0.37
N GLY A 67 8.17 -8.10 1.45
CA GLY A 67 8.76 -6.89 2.03
C GLY A 67 9.25 -7.06 3.48
N SER A 68 9.52 -5.94 4.15
CA SER A 68 9.94 -5.88 5.56
C SER A 68 8.89 -6.50 6.49
N PHE A 69 9.21 -7.64 7.10
CA PHE A 69 8.33 -8.37 8.00
C PHE A 69 7.71 -7.50 9.10
N THR A 70 8.52 -6.70 9.78
CA THR A 70 8.05 -5.81 10.85
C THR A 70 7.16 -4.70 10.30
N SER A 71 7.55 -4.08 9.19
CA SER A 71 6.85 -2.93 8.62
C SER A 71 5.52 -3.32 7.96
N LEU A 72 5.47 -4.48 7.29
CA LEU A 72 4.22 -5.06 6.79
C LEU A 72 3.22 -5.31 7.92
N ARG A 73 3.65 -5.89 9.05
CA ARG A 73 2.77 -6.13 10.20
C ARG A 73 2.22 -4.85 10.78
N ILE A 74 3.00 -3.76 10.81
CA ILE A 74 2.53 -2.44 11.24
C ILE A 74 1.39 -1.97 10.32
N GLY A 75 1.61 -1.95 9.00
CA GLY A 75 0.60 -1.52 8.04
C GLY A 75 -0.67 -2.37 8.10
N ILE A 76 -0.53 -3.70 8.09
CA ILE A 76 -1.64 -4.66 8.14
C ILE A 76 -2.43 -4.53 9.44
N ALA A 77 -1.75 -4.39 10.59
CA ALA A 77 -2.41 -4.20 11.87
C ALA A 77 -3.19 -2.88 11.91
N THR A 78 -2.60 -1.79 11.39
CA THR A 78 -3.28 -0.49 11.29
C THR A 78 -4.52 -0.57 10.39
N ALA A 79 -4.40 -1.16 9.20
CA ALA A 79 -5.52 -1.35 8.28
C ALA A 79 -6.65 -2.20 8.90
N SER A 80 -6.28 -3.30 9.56
CA SER A 80 -7.22 -4.21 10.22
C SER A 80 -7.93 -3.54 11.39
N ALA A 81 -7.20 -2.77 12.21
CA ALA A 81 -7.76 -2.01 13.32
C ALA A 81 -8.76 -0.96 12.83
N TRP A 82 -8.40 -0.22 11.76
CA TRP A 82 -9.27 0.77 11.14
C TRP A 82 -10.55 0.14 10.61
N ALA A 83 -10.42 -0.91 9.80
CA ALA A 83 -11.53 -1.62 9.19
C ALA A 83 -12.50 -2.17 10.25
N ARG A 84 -11.97 -2.79 11.31
CA ARG A 84 -12.76 -3.31 12.44
C ARG A 84 -13.44 -2.20 13.24
N ALA A 85 -12.75 -1.09 13.51
CA ALA A 85 -13.31 0.04 14.26
C ALA A 85 -14.44 0.74 13.49
N ARG A 86 -14.40 0.71 12.16
CA ARG A 86 -15.37 1.37 11.28
C ARG A 86 -16.43 0.44 10.70
N GLY A 87 -16.26 -0.87 10.81
CA GLY A 87 -17.14 -1.85 10.16
C GLY A 87 -17.08 -1.79 8.63
N ILE A 88 -15.90 -1.45 8.07
CA ILE A 88 -15.69 -1.27 6.63
C ILE A 88 -14.78 -2.37 6.07
N PRO A 89 -14.85 -2.68 4.76
CA PRO A 89 -13.97 -3.67 4.15
C PRO A 89 -12.48 -3.28 4.18
N ALA A 90 -11.63 -4.31 4.28
CA ALA A 90 -10.19 -4.21 4.05
C ALA A 90 -9.76 -5.16 2.94
N ALA A 91 -8.83 -4.71 2.09
CA ALA A 91 -8.26 -5.50 0.99
C ALA A 91 -6.74 -5.58 1.13
N GLY A 92 -6.21 -6.80 1.05
CA GLY A 92 -4.78 -7.04 0.91
C GLY A 92 -4.33 -6.90 -0.53
N VAL A 93 -3.25 -6.16 -0.78
CA VAL A 93 -2.68 -5.95 -2.11
C VAL A 93 -1.27 -6.56 -2.15
N PRO A 94 -1.00 -7.54 -3.04
CA PRO A 94 0.35 -8.06 -3.19
C PRO A 94 1.32 -6.96 -3.63
N THR A 95 2.42 -6.80 -2.91
CA THR A 95 3.36 -5.67 -3.12
C THR A 95 3.95 -5.70 -4.54
N LEU A 96 4.36 -6.87 -5.04
CA LEU A 96 4.89 -6.97 -6.41
C LEU A 96 3.84 -6.67 -7.48
N ALA A 97 2.56 -6.96 -7.22
CA ALA A 97 1.48 -6.61 -8.13
C ALA A 97 1.27 -5.09 -8.17
N ALA A 98 1.31 -4.41 -7.01
CA ALA A 98 1.24 -2.96 -6.92
C ALA A 98 2.42 -2.28 -7.65
N VAL A 99 3.64 -2.80 -7.47
CA VAL A 99 4.84 -2.32 -8.17
C VAL A 99 4.68 -2.49 -9.68
N ALA A 100 4.24 -3.66 -10.15
CA ALA A 100 4.04 -3.91 -11.57
C ALA A 100 3.00 -2.96 -12.18
N LEU A 101 1.85 -2.77 -11.52
CA LEU A 101 0.80 -1.84 -11.95
C LEU A 101 1.30 -0.39 -12.03
N GLY A 102 2.13 0.03 -11.07
CA GLY A 102 2.70 1.38 -11.03
C GLY A 102 3.58 1.72 -12.24
N THR A 103 4.11 0.73 -12.96
CA THR A 103 4.90 0.96 -14.18
C THR A 103 4.05 1.38 -15.38
N GLN A 104 2.75 1.05 -15.36
CA GLN A 104 1.83 1.24 -16.49
C GLN A 104 2.32 0.65 -17.82
N ALA A 105 3.23 -0.33 -17.78
CA ALA A 105 3.77 -0.93 -18.98
C ALA A 105 2.68 -1.69 -19.76
N ALA A 106 2.73 -1.58 -21.09
CA ALA A 106 1.87 -2.35 -21.99
C ALA A 106 2.31 -3.82 -22.11
N GLY A 107 3.61 -4.09 -21.94
CA GLY A 107 4.20 -5.44 -21.98
C GLY A 107 4.26 -6.12 -20.61
N ALA A 108 4.77 -7.36 -20.60
CA ALA A 108 4.98 -8.09 -19.35
C ALA A 108 6.00 -7.38 -18.45
N VAL A 109 5.75 -7.40 -17.13
CA VAL A 109 6.58 -6.75 -16.11
C VAL A 109 7.09 -7.81 -15.14
N CYS A 110 8.41 -7.98 -15.05
CA CYS A 110 9.03 -8.74 -13.97
C CYS A 110 9.26 -7.81 -12.78
N ALA A 111 8.39 -7.88 -11.77
CA ALA A 111 8.56 -7.14 -10.54
C ALA A 111 9.46 -7.95 -9.59
N MET A 112 10.50 -7.30 -9.07
CA MET A 112 11.49 -7.92 -8.20
C MET A 112 11.71 -7.09 -6.95
N MET A 113 11.94 -7.76 -5.83
CA MET A 113 12.27 -7.13 -4.55
C MET A 113 13.34 -7.92 -3.82
N ASP A 114 14.36 -7.21 -3.30
CA ASP A 114 15.34 -7.77 -2.38
C ASP A 114 14.65 -8.15 -1.05
N VAL A 115 14.66 -9.44 -0.71
CA VAL A 115 14.12 -9.98 0.55
C VAL A 115 15.21 -10.32 1.57
N ARG A 116 16.43 -9.80 1.33
CA ARG A 116 17.67 -9.99 2.09
C ARG A 116 18.26 -11.39 1.93
N ARG A 117 19.41 -11.62 2.57
CA ARG A 117 20.15 -12.91 2.56
C ARG A 117 20.56 -13.39 1.15
N GLY A 118 20.66 -12.46 0.19
CA GLY A 118 21.00 -12.80 -1.19
C GLY A 118 19.83 -13.39 -1.99
N GLU A 119 18.62 -13.32 -1.45
CA GLU A 119 17.41 -13.81 -2.11
C GLU A 119 16.57 -12.65 -2.66
N VAL A 120 15.83 -12.93 -3.73
CA VAL A 120 14.88 -12.00 -4.33
C VAL A 120 13.52 -12.65 -4.43
N ALA A 121 12.48 -11.89 -4.09
CA ALA A 121 11.13 -12.24 -4.50
C ALA A 121 10.90 -11.66 -5.89
N ALA A 122 10.41 -12.49 -6.81
CA ALA A 122 10.11 -12.07 -8.18
C ALA A 122 8.78 -12.67 -8.62
N ALA A 123 8.04 -11.92 -9.43
CA ALA A 123 6.84 -12.39 -10.11
C ALA A 123 6.68 -11.64 -11.43
N VAL A 124 6.20 -12.35 -12.46
CA VAL A 124 5.95 -11.75 -13.77
C VAL A 124 4.47 -11.43 -13.90
N TYR A 125 4.13 -10.20 -14.25
CA TYR A 125 2.77 -9.74 -14.44
C TYR A 125 2.50 -9.39 -15.90
N ALA A 126 1.28 -9.67 -16.37
CA ALA A 126 0.81 -9.14 -17.65
C ALA A 126 0.71 -7.60 -17.58
N GLY A 127 1.07 -6.92 -18.68
CA GLY A 127 0.79 -5.49 -18.84
C GLY A 127 -0.71 -5.22 -19.06
N GLY A 128 -1.10 -3.96 -19.10
CA GLY A 128 -2.48 -3.57 -19.48
C GLY A 128 -3.50 -3.51 -18.35
N GLY A 129 -3.08 -3.25 -17.11
CA GLY A 129 -3.95 -2.73 -16.04
C GLY A 129 -4.51 -3.76 -15.05
N ALA A 130 -4.33 -5.05 -15.29
CA ALA A 130 -4.61 -6.09 -14.28
C ALA A 130 -3.31 -6.87 -13.99
N ALA A 131 -2.68 -6.61 -12.84
CA ALA A 131 -1.52 -7.38 -12.39
C ALA A 131 -1.97 -8.80 -12.03
N ARG A 132 -1.97 -9.66 -13.04
CA ARG A 132 -2.14 -11.10 -12.90
C ARG A 132 -0.78 -11.77 -13.03
N PRO A 133 -0.35 -12.57 -12.04
CA PRO A 133 0.90 -13.30 -12.16
C PRO A 133 0.78 -14.30 -13.32
N ILE A 134 1.80 -14.32 -14.16
CA ILE A 134 1.99 -15.29 -15.25
C ILE A 134 2.92 -16.41 -14.78
N VAL A 135 3.92 -16.05 -13.95
CA VAL A 135 4.90 -16.94 -13.30
C VAL A 135 5.25 -16.37 -11.94
#